data_AF-A0A957PGU5-F1
#
_entry.id   AF-A0A957PGU5-F1
#
_cell.length_a   1.000
_cell.length_b   1.000
_cell.length_c   1.000
_cell.angle_alpha   90.00
_cell.angle_beta   90.00
_cell.angle_gamma   90.00
#
_symmetry.space_group_name_H-M   'P 1'
#
loop_
_entity.id
_entity.type
_entity.pdbx_description
1 polymer ?
#
loop_
_entity_poly.entity_id
_entity_poly.type
_entity_poly.pdbx_seq_one_letter_code
_entity_poly.pdbx_strand_id
1 'polypeptide(L)'
;ALRTNQLDRMHFRRQQVIAGFIVDFYCHAVRLIIELDGEIHAQRHGHDAERDRILTQHGFHILRMTNAAILENLPDALAQIRQTIHQIQA
;
A
#
# COMPACT_ATOMS: atom_id res chain seq x y z
N ALA A 1 -14.63 -1.16 -0.18
CA ALA A 1 -13.87 0.07 -0.42
C ALA A 1 -12.84 -0.09 -1.53
N LEU A 2 -11.78 -0.91 -1.38
CA LEU A 2 -10.78 -1.12 -2.46
C LEU A 2 -11.16 -2.20 -3.49
N ARG A 3 -12.26 -2.93 -3.26
CA ARG A 3 -12.82 -3.88 -4.23
C ARG A 3 -13.55 -3.12 -5.36
N THR A 4 -13.57 -3.70 -6.56
CA THR A 4 -14.38 -3.27 -7.72
C THR A 4 -14.16 -1.83 -8.21
N ASN A 5 -12.91 -1.36 -8.25
CA ASN A 5 -12.53 -0.04 -8.80
C ASN A 5 -13.26 1.16 -8.20
N GLN A 6 -13.75 1.04 -6.96
CA GLN A 6 -14.57 2.08 -6.34
C GLN A 6 -13.77 3.31 -5.89
N LEU A 7 -12.45 3.18 -5.76
CA LEU A 7 -11.57 4.30 -5.41
C LEU A 7 -10.98 4.89 -6.70
N ASP A 8 -11.52 6.01 -7.16
CA ASP A 8 -11.04 6.79 -8.32
C ASP A 8 -10.80 5.95 -9.59
N ARG A 9 -11.64 4.93 -9.80
CA ARG A 9 -11.53 3.96 -10.90
C ARG A 9 -10.23 3.14 -10.89
N MET A 10 -9.49 3.14 -9.78
CA MET A 10 -8.25 2.39 -9.61
C MET A 10 -8.51 0.94 -9.20
N HIS A 11 -7.83 0.01 -9.86
CA HIS A 11 -7.94 -1.41 -9.59
C HIS A 11 -6.84 -1.89 -8.63
N PHE A 12 -7.25 -2.27 -7.42
CA PHE A 12 -6.36 -2.84 -6.41
C PHE A 12 -6.44 -4.37 -6.40
N ARG A 13 -5.28 -5.02 -6.55
CA ARG A 13 -5.08 -6.46 -6.32
C ARG A 13 -4.70 -6.66 -4.86
N ARG A 14 -5.11 -7.78 -4.26
CA ARG A 14 -4.72 -8.18 -2.90
C ARG A 14 -3.61 -9.23 -2.95
N GLN A 15 -2.70 -9.21 -1.97
CA GLN A 15 -1.66 -10.23 -1.78
C GLN A 15 -0.86 -10.50 -3.06
N GLN A 16 -0.39 -9.43 -3.70
CA GLN A 16 0.30 -9.52 -4.98
C GLN A 16 1.77 -9.90 -4.76
N VAL A 17 2.31 -10.80 -5.57
CA VAL A 17 3.76 -11.08 -5.59
C VAL A 17 4.47 -10.06 -6.48
N ILE A 18 5.42 -9.31 -5.93
CA ILE A 18 6.25 -8.30 -6.61
C ILE A 18 7.70 -8.44 -6.15
N ALA A 19 8.63 -8.61 -7.09
CA ALA A 19 10.07 -8.72 -6.80
C ALA A 19 10.41 -9.76 -5.71
N GLY A 20 9.66 -10.86 -5.63
CA GLY A 20 9.85 -11.91 -4.62
C GLY A 20 9.17 -11.66 -3.27
N PHE A 21 8.48 -10.53 -3.11
CA PHE A 21 7.74 -10.18 -1.89
C PHE A 21 6.23 -10.24 -2.13
N ILE A 22 5.47 -10.65 -1.11
CA ILE A 22 4.01 -10.56 -1.12
C ILE A 22 3.64 -9.21 -0.50
N VAL A 23 2.86 -8.41 -1.22
CA VAL A 23 2.36 -7.11 -0.77
C VAL A 23 0.86 -7.13 -0.54
N ASP A 24 0.35 -6.42 0.46
CA ASP A 24 -1.06 -6.54 0.87
C ASP A 24 -2.04 -6.05 -0.19
N PHE A 25 -1.77 -4.88 -0.76
CA PHE A 25 -2.52 -4.34 -1.89
C PHE A 25 -1.61 -3.70 -2.93
N TYR A 26 -1.99 -3.83 -4.20
CA TYR A 26 -1.24 -3.26 -5.32
C TYR A 26 -2.16 -2.66 -6.39
N CYS A 27 -1.90 -1.41 -6.77
CA CYS A 27 -2.49 -0.73 -7.92
C CYS A 27 -1.47 -0.59 -9.05
N HIS A 28 -1.74 -1.21 -10.19
CA HIS A 28 -0.83 -1.19 -11.33
C HIS A 28 -0.73 0.19 -12.00
N ALA A 29 -1.86 0.89 -12.14
CA ALA A 29 -1.94 2.14 -12.89
C ALA A 29 -1.01 3.24 -12.36
N VAL A 30 -0.75 3.25 -11.05
CA VAL A 30 0.12 4.23 -10.39
C VAL A 30 1.30 3.57 -9.65
N ARG A 31 1.55 2.27 -9.91
CA ARG A 31 2.59 1.47 -9.24
C ARG A 31 2.60 1.63 -7.71
N LEU A 32 1.42 1.74 -7.11
CA LEU A 32 1.25 1.95 -5.68
C LEU A 32 1.05 0.62 -4.95
N ILE A 33 1.87 0.39 -3.94
CA ILE A 33 1.77 -0.69 -2.96
C ILE A 33 1.18 -0.09 -1.68
N ILE A 34 0.20 -0.77 -1.08
CA ILE A 34 -0.31 -0.43 0.25
C ILE A 34 -0.05 -1.63 1.16
N GLU A 35 0.64 -1.38 2.27
CA GLU A 35 0.97 -2.38 3.30
C GLU A 35 0.21 -2.07 4.58
N LEU A 36 -0.31 -3.11 5.23
CA LEU A 36 -1.03 -2.99 6.49
C LEU A 36 -0.11 -3.40 7.64
N ASP A 37 0.34 -2.42 8.41
CA ASP A 37 1.11 -2.68 9.62
C ASP A 37 0.16 -3.10 10.75
N GLY A 38 0.27 -4.38 11.15
CA GLY A 38 -0.32 -4.89 12.39
C GLY A 38 0.63 -4.76 13.59
N GLU A 39 0.09 -4.78 14.81
CA GLU A 39 0.87 -4.68 16.06
C GLU A 39 1.97 -5.75 16.23
N ILE A 40 1.90 -6.83 15.44
CA ILE A 40 2.86 -7.96 15.49
C ILE A 40 4.07 -7.75 14.53
N HIS A 41 4.04 -6.73 13.66
CA HIS A 41 5.11 -6.48 12.69
C HIS A 41 6.39 -5.83 13.28
N ALA A 42 6.39 -5.46 14.56
CA ALA A 42 7.53 -4.89 15.26
C ALA A 42 8.81 -5.75 15.22
N GLN A 43 8.68 -7.07 15.02
CA GLN A 43 9.84 -7.99 15.00
C GLN A 43 10.47 -8.23 13.62
N ARG A 44 9.95 -7.63 12.54
CA ARG A 44 10.51 -7.78 11.16
C ARG A 44 11.38 -6.61 10.69
N HIS A 45 11.68 -5.66 11.55
CA HIS A 45 12.31 -4.37 11.19
C HIS A 45 13.64 -4.46 10.43
N GLY A 46 14.39 -5.57 10.54
CA GLY A 46 15.64 -5.76 9.78
C GLY A 46 15.45 -6.13 8.30
N HIS A 47 14.32 -6.75 7.93
CA HIS A 47 14.02 -7.14 6.53
C HIS A 47 13.25 -6.06 5.75
N ASP A 48 12.65 -5.09 6.45
CA ASP A 48 11.77 -4.10 5.83
C ASP A 48 12.52 -3.02 5.03
N ALA A 49 13.70 -2.59 5.48
CA ALA A 49 14.45 -1.54 4.78
C ALA A 49 14.98 -1.98 3.41
N GLU A 50 15.54 -3.19 3.30
CA GLU A 50 16.00 -3.70 2.00
C GLU A 50 14.83 -4.07 1.10
N ARG A 51 13.72 -4.60 1.65
CA ARG A 51 12.48 -4.82 0.89
C ARG A 51 11.99 -3.51 0.28
N ASP A 52 11.85 -2.47 1.09
CA ASP A 52 11.36 -1.17 0.64
C ASP A 52 12.34 -0.55 -0.36
N ARG A 53 13.65 -0.72 -0.17
CA ARG A 53 14.68 -0.29 -1.13
C ARG A 53 14.54 -1.01 -2.48
N ILE A 54 14.37 -2.33 -2.49
CA ILE A 54 14.22 -3.10 -3.74
C ILE A 54 12.94 -2.68 -4.46
N LEU A 55 11.81 -2.59 -3.75
CA LEU A 55 10.54 -2.20 -4.34
C LEU A 55 10.58 -0.75 -4.88
N THR A 56 11.17 0.18 -4.15
CA THR A 56 11.33 1.57 -4.63
C THR A 56 12.30 1.66 -5.82
N GLN A 57 13.38 0.88 -5.85
CA GLN A 57 14.27 0.75 -7.02
C GLN A 57 13.56 0.18 -8.25
N HIS A 58 12.59 -0.71 -8.04
CA HIS A 58 11.69 -1.16 -9.09
C HIS A 58 10.59 -0.14 -9.44
N GLY A 59 10.66 1.09 -8.94
CA GLY A 59 9.75 2.19 -9.29
C GLY A 59 8.36 2.06 -8.68
N PHE A 60 8.22 1.36 -7.56
CA PHE A 60 6.97 1.30 -6.81
C PHE A 60 6.93 2.37 -5.72
N HIS A 61 5.74 2.94 -5.51
CA HIS A 61 5.44 3.78 -4.36
C HIS A 61 4.87 2.89 -3.24
N ILE A 62 5.23 3.15 -1.99
CA ILE A 62 4.79 2.36 -0.84
C ILE A 62 4.05 3.27 0.13
N LEU A 63 2.81 2.91 0.47
CA LEU A 63 2.01 3.55 1.52
C LEU A 63 1.76 2.53 2.63
N ARG A 64 2.24 2.83 3.85
CA ARG A 64 2.00 1.99 5.02
C ARG A 64 0.85 2.56 5.84
N MET A 65 -0.06 1.69 6.28
CA MET A 65 -1.24 2.06 7.07
C MET A 65 -1.36 1.11 8.25
N THR A 66 -1.69 1.61 9.44
CA THR A 66 -1.92 0.72 10.59
C THR A 66 -3.32 0.13 10.53
N ASN A 67 -3.47 -1.09 11.03
CA ASN A 67 -4.81 -1.69 11.19
C ASN A 67 -5.71 -0.81 12.07
N ALA A 68 -5.15 -0.19 13.12
CA ALA A 68 -5.87 0.71 14.00
C ALA A 68 -6.46 1.92 13.25
N ALA A 69 -5.67 2.60 12.41
CA ALA A 69 -6.14 3.76 11.65
C ALA A 69 -7.28 3.41 10.69
N ILE A 70 -7.23 2.23 10.06
CA ILE A 70 -8.29 1.76 9.16
C ILE A 70 -9.58 1.43 9.93
N LEU A 71 -9.45 0.80 11.10
CA LEU A 71 -10.59 0.41 11.93
C LEU A 71 -11.23 1.61 12.63
N GLU A 72 -10.43 2.60 13.02
CA GLU A 72 -10.89 3.83 13.67
C GLU A 72 -11.65 4.73 12.69
N ASN A 73 -11.07 5.01 11.51
CA ASN A 73 -11.70 5.87 10.52
C ASN A 73 -11.37 5.45 9.08
N LEU A 74 -12.21 4.55 8.55
CA LEU A 74 -12.11 4.09 7.17
C LEU A 74 -12.21 5.22 6.12
N PRO A 75 -13.13 6.21 6.23
CA PRO A 75 -13.14 7.39 5.35
C PRO A 75 -11.80 8.12 5.26
N ASP A 76 -11.13 8.38 6.38
CA ASP A 76 -9.83 9.07 6.41
C ASP A 76 -8.74 8.21 5.77
N ALA A 77 -8.74 6.90 6.06
CA ALA A 77 -7.83 5.95 5.42
C ALA A 77 -7.98 5.98 3.89
N LEU A 78 -9.22 6.01 3.37
CA LEU A 78 -9.46 6.12 1.93
C LEU A 78 -9.04 7.49 1.37
N ALA A 79 -9.24 8.57 2.12
CA ALA A 79 -8.79 9.90 1.72
C ALA A 79 -7.26 9.97 1.60
N GLN A 80 -6.53 9.35 2.52
CA GLN A 80 -5.07 9.23 2.45
C GLN A 80 -4.63 8.51 1.17
N ILE A 81 -5.27 7.38 0.83
CA ILE A 81 -4.95 6.64 -0.40
C ILE A 81 -5.20 7.53 -1.65
N ARG A 82 -6.31 8.27 -1.71
CA ARG A 82 -6.58 9.21 -2.82
C ARG A 82 -5.51 10.28 -2.91
N GLN A 83 -5.14 10.89 -1.79
CA GLN A 83 -4.12 11.93 -1.75
C GLN A 83 -2.78 11.42 -2.27
N THR A 84 -2.39 10.20 -1.89
CA THR A 84 -1.17 9.55 -2.39
C THR A 84 -1.26 9.29 -3.90
N ILE A 85 -2.40 8.80 -4.41
CA ILE A 85 -2.60 8.61 -5.86
C ILE A 85 -2.41 9.94 -6.61
N HIS A 86 -3.03 11.02 -6.13
CA HIS A 86 -2.89 12.35 -6.72
C HIS A 86 -1.44 12.86 -6.71
N GLN A 87 -0.70 12.62 -5.64
CA GLN A 87 0.72 13.00 -5.54
C GLN A 87 1.62 12.24 -6.52
N ILE A 88 1.30 10.98 -6.83
CA ILE A 88 2.06 10.15 -7.78
C ILE A 88 1.81 10.59 -9.23
N GLN A 89 0.61 11.05 -9.52
CA GLN A 89 0.19 11.44 -10.88
C GLN A 89 0.51 12.90 -11.23
N ALA A 90 0.90 13.71 -10.25
CA ALA A 90 1.30 15.11 -10.43
C ALA A 90 2.75 15.22 -10.96
#